data_AF-A0A6B2CL48-F1
#
_entry.id   AF-A0A6B2CL48-F1
#
_cell.length_a   1.000
_cell.length_b   1.000
_cell.length_c   1.000
_cell.angle_alpha   90.00
_cell.angle_beta   90.00
_cell.angle_gamma   90.00
#
_symmetry.space_group_name_H-M   'P 1'
#
loop_
_entity.id
_entity.type
_entity.pdbx_description
1 polymer ?
#
loop_
_entity_poly.entity_id
_entity_poly.type
_entity_poly.pdbx_seq_one_letter_code
_entity_poly.pdbx_strand_id
1 'polypeptide(L)' 'MADATSQLITQIKTMPLFRRRIAKVGNRYFIQLPMELNELWRYWYENGAVLNIVIEVVEYRKANNEKPTQSNSNP' A
#
# COMPACT_ATOMS: atom_id res chain seq x y z
N MET A 1 -29.68 -16.97 2.85
CA MET A 1 -28.78 -17.31 3.96
C MET A 1 -27.63 -16.31 3.89
N ALA A 2 -27.63 -15.29 4.74
CA ALA A 2 -26.58 -14.28 4.74
C ALA A 2 -25.33 -14.87 5.39
N ASP A 3 -24.27 -14.94 4.58
CA ASP A 3 -23.04 -15.69 4.79
C ASP A 3 -22.26 -15.18 6.01
N ALA A 4 -21.76 -16.08 6.86
CA ALA A 4 -21.04 -15.72 8.10
C ALA A 4 -19.82 -14.82 7.84
N THR A 5 -19.27 -14.91 6.63
CA THR A 5 -18.20 -14.08 6.08
C THR A 5 -18.56 -12.58 6.09
N SER A 6 -19.82 -12.24 5.76
CA SER A 6 -20.28 -10.85 5.69
C SER A 6 -20.33 -10.19 7.07
N GLN A 7 -20.63 -10.96 8.12
CA GLN A 7 -20.66 -10.45 9.51
C GLN A 7 -19.24 -10.26 10.06
N LEU A 8 -18.29 -11.10 9.66
CA LEU A 8 -16.89 -10.92 10.05
C LEU A 8 -16.30 -9.66 9.40
N ILE A 9 -16.62 -9.43 8.12
CA ILE A 9 -16.16 -8.28 7.35
C ILE A 9 -16.65 -6.95 7.92
N THR A 10 -17.87 -6.88 8.46
CA THR A 10 -18.39 -5.65 9.09
C THR A 10 -17.80 -5.35 10.46
N GLN A 11 -17.21 -6.35 11.13
CA GLN A 11 -16.57 -6.18 12.43
C GLN A 11 -15.10 -5.75 12.32
N ILE A 12 -14.45 -6.01 11.18
CA ILE A 12 -13.03 -5.68 10.99
C ILE A 12 -12.89 -4.18 10.71
N LYS A 13 -12.57 -3.41 11.76
CA LYS A 13 -12.26 -1.96 11.65
C LYS A 13 -10.90 -1.68 11.02
N THR A 14 -10.03 -2.69 10.91
CA THR A 14 -8.65 -2.54 10.44
C THR A 14 -8.32 -3.57 9.38
N MET A 15 -8.07 -3.10 8.15
CA MET A 15 -7.76 -3.97 7.02
C MET A 15 -6.24 -4.01 6.80
N PRO A 16 -5.59 -5.18 6.97
CA PRO A 16 -4.19 -5.32 6.62
C PRO A 16 -4.03 -5.36 5.10
N LEU A 17 -3.30 -4.40 4.54
CA LEU A 17 -2.78 -4.49 3.19
C LEU A 17 -1.33 -4.92 3.30
N PHE A 18 -1.02 -6.12 2.79
CA PHE A 18 0.36 -6.63 2.70
C PHE A 18 1.25 -5.71 1.83
N ARG A 19 2.44 -6.16 1.42
CA ARG A 19 3.37 -5.39 0.59
C ARG A 19 2.68 -4.69 -0.58
N ARG A 20 2.59 -3.36 -0.49
CA ARG A 20 2.04 -2.49 -1.54
C ARG A 20 3.03 -1.42 -1.93
N ARG A 21 2.99 -1.04 -3.21
CA ARG A 21 3.69 0.14 -3.70
C ARG A 21 2.94 1.38 -3.22
N ILE A 22 3.65 2.24 -2.49
CA ILE A 22 3.13 3.53 -2.05
C ILE A 22 3.81 4.63 -2.86
N ALA A 23 3.02 5.54 -3.41
CA ALA A 23 3.53 6.77 -4.01
C ALA A 23 3.20 7.95 -3.08
N LYS A 24 4.19 8.78 -2.76
CA LYS A 24 3.98 10.01 -1.98
C LYS A 24 3.99 11.22 -2.91
N VAL A 25 2.97 12.06 -2.82
CA VAL A 25 2.89 13.34 -3.56
C VAL A 25 2.52 14.44 -2.56
N GLY A 26 3.47 15.35 -2.32
CA GLY A 26 3.34 16.35 -1.25
C GLY A 26 3.11 15.68 0.11
N ASN A 27 1.98 15.98 0.75
CA ASN A 27 1.58 15.40 2.03
C ASN A 27 0.57 14.23 1.90
N ARG A 28 0.34 13.71 0.68
CA ARG A 28 -0.61 12.62 0.43
C ARG A 28 0.11 11.35 0.03
N TYR A 29 -0.39 10.23 0.52
CA TYR A 29 0.04 8.89 0.12
C TYR A 29 -1.02 8.28 -0.80
N PHE A 30 -0.58 7.73 -1.92
CA PHE A 30 -1.38 6.99 -2.87
C PHE A 30 -0.99 5.53 -2.79
N ILE A 31 -2.00 4.68 -2.68
CA ILE A 31 -1.85 3.23 -2.63
C ILE A 31 -2.78 2.62 -3.67
N GLN A 32 -2.29 1.59 -4.36
CA GLN A 32 -3.14 0.81 -5.23
C GLN A 32 -3.83 -0.28 -4.41
N LEU A 33 -5.15 -0.28 -4.40
CA LEU A 33 -5.93 -1.32 -3.74
C LEU A 33 -5.88 -2.64 -4.53
N PRO A 34 -5.93 -3.80 -3.85
CA PRO A 34 -5.98 -5.11 -4.50
C PRO A 34 -7.27 -5.24 -5.31
N MET A 35 -7.16 -5.61 -6.59
CA MET A 35 -8.30 -5.74 -7.49
C MET A 35 -9.18 -6.94 -7.12
N GLU A 36 -8.59 -7.97 -6.51
CA GLU A 36 -9.28 -9.17 -6.04
C GLU A 36 -10.33 -8.85 -4.97
N LEU A 37 -10.23 -7.67 -4.34
CA LEU A 37 -11.11 -7.20 -3.29
C LEU A 37 -12.02 -6.05 -3.75
N ASN A 38 -12.18 -5.81 -5.06
CA ASN A 38 -12.99 -4.70 -5.58
C ASN A 38 -14.42 -4.67 -5.05
N GLU A 39 -15.10 -5.81 -4.99
CA GLU A 39 -16.47 -5.89 -4.45
C GLU A 39 -16.51 -5.50 -2.96
N LEU A 40 -15.47 -5.88 -2.20
CA LEU A 40 -15.35 -5.52 -0.80
C LEU A 40 -15.12 -4.01 -0.62
N TRP A 41 -14.23 -3.42 -1.42
CA TRP A 41 -14.00 -1.98 -1.42
C TRP A 41 -15.25 -1.20 -1.77
N ARG A 42 -16.00 -1.68 -2.77
CA ARG A 42 -17.27 -1.10 -3.20
C ARG A 42 -18.30 -1.17 -2.09
N TYR A 43 -18.47 -2.33 -1.46
CA TYR A 43 -19.37 -2.52 -0.33
C TYR A 43 -19.04 -1.53 0.81
N TRP A 44 -17.78 -1.44 1.23
CA TRP A 44 -17.39 -0.50 2.28
C TRP A 44 -17.60 0.97 1.90
N TYR A 45 -17.31 1.33 0.64
CA TYR A 45 -17.54 2.67 0.13
C TYR A 45 -19.02 3.05 0.13
N GLU A 46 -19.88 2.18 -0.39
CA GLU A 46 -21.34 2.42 -0.48
C GLU A 46 -21.99 2.48 0.91
N ASN A 47 -21.41 1.79 1.91
CA ASN A 47 -21.86 1.85 3.30
C ASN A 47 -21.19 2.97 4.12
N GLY A 48 -20.39 3.84 3.51
CA GLY A 48 -19.73 4.96 4.20
C GLY A 48 -18.75 4.53 5.29
N ALA A 49 -18.13 3.35 5.15
CA ALA A 49 -17.25 2.79 6.16
C ALA A 49 -15.97 3.62 6.31
N VAL A 50 -15.57 3.89 7.56
CA VAL A 50 -14.27 4.49 7.90
C VAL A 50 -13.34 3.36 8.34
N LEU A 51 -12.26 3.16 7.57
CA LEU A 51 -11.36 2.01 7.73
C LEU A 51 -9.97 2.49 8.19
N ASN A 52 -9.40 1.79 9.16
CA ASN A 52 -7.97 1.89 9.44
C ASN A 52 -7.22 0.92 8.52
N ILE A 53 -6.17 1.40 7.85
CA ILE A 53 -5.38 0.57 6.94
C ILE A 53 -3.95 0.49 7.45
N VAL A 54 -3.46 -0.74 7.63
CA VAL A 54 -2.04 -1.01 7.94
C VAL A 54 -1.37 -1.48 6.66
N ILE A 55 -0.24 -0.87 6.30
CA ILE A 55 0.48 -1.16 5.06
C ILE A 55 1.94 -1.48 5.37
N GLU A 56 2.39 -2.62 4.88
CA GLU A 56 3.82 -2.95 4.87
C GLU A 56 4.50 -2.25 3.69
N VAL A 57 5.43 -1.34 3.99
CA VAL A 57 6.22 -0.62 2.99
C VAL A 57 7.52 -1.36 2.77
N VAL A 58 7.75 -1.85 1.54
CA VAL A 58 9.06 -2.30 1.12
C VAL A 58 9.80 -1.11 0.56
N GLU A 59 10.86 -0.65 1.23
CA GLU A 59 11.69 0.43 0.70
C GLU A 59 12.28 0.05 -0.65
N TYR A 60 11.89 0.79 -1.69
CA TYR A 60 12.56 0.71 -2.98
C TYR A 60 13.88 1.47 -2.86
N ARG A 61 14.97 0.77 -2.52
CA ARG A 61 16.31 1.33 -2.71
C ARG A 61 16.52 1.52 -4.21
N LYS A 62 16.54 2.78 -4.68
CA LYS A 62 17.09 3.08 -6.00
C LYS A 62 18.54 2.59 -6.00
N ALA A 63 18.88 1.68 -6.90
CA ALA A 63 20.27 1.37 -7.17
C ALA A 63 20.94 2.66 -7.68
N ASN A 64 21.69 3.33 -6.82
CA ASN A 64 22.58 4.40 -7.24
C ASN A 64 23.64 3.77 -8.16
N ASN A 65 23.51 3.98 -9.47
CA ASN A 65 24.59 3.77 -10.41
C ASN A 65 25.62 4.90 -10.23
N GLU A 66 26.37 4.87 -9.13
CA GLU A 66 27.55 5.71 -8.97
C GLU A 66 28.68 5.10 -9.83
N LYS A 67 28.96 5.72 -10.98
CA LYS A 67 30.17 5.42 -11.76
C LYS A 67 31.39 5.78 -10.90
N PRO A 68 32.41 4.90 -10.78
CA PRO A 68 33.61 5.22 -10.04
C PRO A 68 34.35 6.37 -10.74
N THR A 69 34.51 7.48 -10.03
CA THR A 69 35.39 8.57 -10.47
C THR A 69 36.82 8.14 -10.16
N GLN A 70 37.55 7.72 -11.20
CA GLN A 70 38.99 7.50 -11.12
C GLN A 70 39.67 8.85 -10.91
N SER A 71 40.09 9.15 -9.68
CA SER A 71 41.00 10.25 -9.40
C SER A 71 42.42 9.83 -9.79
N ASN A 72 42.86 10.22 -10.98
CA ASN A 72 44.28 10.17 -11.32
C ASN A 72 45.01 11.23 -10.49
N SER A 73 45.95 10.78 -9.66
CA SER A 73 46.97 11.67 -9.06
C SER A 73 48.34 11.16 -9.48
N ASN A 74 49.01 11.95 -10.33
CA ASN A 74 50.44 11.86 -10.60
C ASN A 74 51.13 12.95 -9.78
N PRO A 75 52.21 12.63 -9.06
CA PRO A 75 53.36 13.51 -8.93
C PRO A 75 54.37 13.27 -10.07
#